data_AF-A0A2V9V2V0-F1
#
_entry.id   AF-A0A2V9V2V0-F1
#
_cell.length_a   1.000
_cell.length_b   1.000
_cell.length_c   1.000
_cell.angle_alpha   90.00
_cell.angle_beta   90.00
_cell.angle_gamma   90.00
#
_symmetry.space_group_name_H-M   'P 1'
#
loop_
_entity.id
_entity.type
_entity.pdbx_description
1 polymer ?
#
loop_
_entity_poly.entity_id
_entity_poly.type
_entity_poly.pdbx_seq_one_letter_code
_entity_poly.pdbx_strand_id
1 'polypeptide(L)'
;MKTDDVEWGTDHYDFLLEGVPTLVAEQEEANYLTNYHAVSDTFDKVDMPQLKKHVAEMTVLVFGMANAKERLGPRLTRAQIDKILRDTKSDEQMKPLGIWAEWENGRRGRAK
;
A
#
# COMPACT_ATOMS: atom_id res chain seq x y z
N MET A 1 11.72 -9.62 3.10
CA MET A 1 10.86 -8.42 3.13
C MET A 1 11.67 -7.27 2.57
N LYS A 2 11.50 -6.97 1.29
CA LYS A 2 11.95 -5.70 0.75
C LYS A 2 11.04 -4.64 1.36
N THR A 3 11.61 -3.73 2.12
CA THR A 3 10.83 -2.71 2.85
C THR A 3 10.59 -1.46 2.00
N ASP A 4 11.06 -1.47 0.76
CA ASP A 4 11.05 -0.35 -0.17
C ASP A 4 10.09 -0.55 -1.35
N ASP A 5 9.49 -1.72 -1.56
CA ASP A 5 8.52 -1.90 -2.64
C ASP A 5 7.27 -1.04 -2.41
N VAL A 6 6.81 -0.38 -3.48
CA VAL A 6 5.66 0.52 -3.48
C VAL A 6 4.53 -0.17 -4.25
N GLU A 7 3.57 -0.72 -3.50
CA GLU A 7 2.44 -1.46 -4.06
C GLU A 7 1.42 -0.50 -4.71
N TRP A 8 0.86 -0.89 -5.84
CA TRP A 8 -0.15 -0.10 -6.58
C TRP A 8 -1.53 -0.77 -6.55
N GLY A 9 -2.58 -0.01 -6.84
CA GLY A 9 -3.93 -0.57 -7.01
C GLY A 9 -4.70 -0.83 -5.70
N THR A 10 -4.27 -0.19 -4.61
CA THR A 10 -4.94 -0.23 -3.29
C THR A 10 -4.88 1.15 -2.61
N ASP A 11 -5.74 1.38 -1.61
CA ASP A 11 -6.05 2.71 -1.06
C ASP A 11 -4.91 3.38 -0.28
N HIS A 12 -3.89 2.61 0.15
CA HIS A 12 -2.77 3.18 0.90
C HIS A 12 -1.95 4.18 0.08
N TYR A 13 -2.04 4.11 -1.25
CA TYR A 13 -1.15 4.82 -2.16
C TYR A 13 -1.16 6.34 -1.96
N ASP A 14 -2.35 6.93 -1.82
CA ASP A 14 -2.46 8.38 -1.65
C ASP A 14 -1.96 8.84 -0.27
N PHE A 15 -2.00 7.97 0.75
CA PHE A 15 -1.37 8.25 2.03
C PHE A 15 0.16 8.28 1.92
N LEU A 16 0.75 7.35 1.15
CA LEU A 16 2.17 7.37 0.82
C LEU A 16 2.56 8.67 0.09
N LEU A 17 1.76 9.11 -0.89
CA LEU A 17 1.99 10.38 -1.61
C LEU A 17 1.87 11.61 -0.71
N GLU A 18 1.09 11.53 0.37
CA GLU A 18 1.02 12.55 1.42
C GLU A 18 2.15 12.43 2.48
N GLY A 19 3.00 11.42 2.33
CA GLY A 19 4.13 11.11 3.21
C GLY A 19 3.74 10.42 4.50
N VAL A 20 2.50 9.96 4.65
CA VAL A 20 2.07 9.17 5.81
C VAL A 20 2.71 7.78 5.68
N PRO A 21 3.43 7.27 6.70
CA PRO A 21 3.92 5.90 6.67
C PRO A 21 2.77 4.90 6.51
N THR A 22 2.89 4.00 5.54
CA THR A 22 1.89 2.98 5.22
C THR A 22 2.49 1.59 5.35
N LEU A 23 1.64 0.61 5.61
CA LEU A 23 1.97 -0.81 5.57
C LEU A 23 0.96 -1.50 4.66
N VAL A 24 1.44 -2.42 3.84
CA VAL A 24 0.60 -3.31 3.01
C VAL A 24 0.95 -4.72 3.41
N ALA A 25 -0.06 -5.55 3.65
CA ALA A 25 0.16 -6.95 3.96
C ALA A 25 0.55 -7.69 2.67
N GLU A 26 1.73 -8.30 2.67
CA GLU A 26 2.18 -9.17 1.59
C GLU A 26 1.50 -10.54 1.74
N GLN A 27 0.61 -10.87 0.80
CA GLN A 27 -0.17 -12.11 0.79
C GLN A 27 0.30 -13.01 -0.35
N GLU A 28 0.23 -14.32 -0.15
CA GLU A 28 0.41 -15.26 -1.25
C GLU A 28 -0.75 -15.12 -2.24
N GLU A 29 -0.44 -15.03 -3.53
CA GLU A 29 -1.43 -14.84 -4.59
C GLU A 29 -2.52 -15.92 -4.61
N ALA A 30 -2.18 -17.18 -4.28
CA ALA A 30 -3.12 -18.31 -4.19
C ALA A 30 -4.09 -18.39 -5.39
N ASN A 31 -5.40 -18.25 -5.17
CA ASN A 31 -6.43 -18.28 -6.20
C ASN A 31 -6.88 -16.87 -6.64
N TYR A 32 -6.15 -15.82 -6.25
CA TYR A 32 -6.52 -14.42 -6.47
C TYR A 32 -6.65 -14.10 -7.97
N LEU A 33 -5.60 -14.26 -8.77
CA LEU A 33 -5.64 -13.87 -10.19
C LEU A 33 -6.69 -14.62 -11.01
N THR A 34 -7.08 -15.82 -10.59
CA THR A 34 -8.12 -16.61 -11.28
C THR A 34 -9.53 -16.08 -11.01
N ASN A 35 -9.77 -15.49 -9.83
CA ASN A 35 -11.10 -15.06 -9.41
C ASN A 35 -11.27 -13.54 -9.41
N TYR A 36 -10.18 -12.78 -9.30
CA TYR A 36 -10.20 -11.32 -9.25
C TYR A 36 -10.96 -10.73 -10.45
N HIS A 37 -11.94 -9.87 -10.16
CA HIS A 37 -12.83 -9.26 -11.16
C HIS A 37 -13.63 -10.27 -12.02
N ALA A 38 -13.79 -11.52 -11.58
CA ALA A 38 -14.58 -12.53 -12.26
C ALA A 38 -15.90 -12.81 -11.52
N VAL A 39 -16.88 -13.39 -12.23
CA VAL A 39 -18.14 -13.84 -11.62
C VAL A 39 -17.94 -14.95 -10.57
N SER A 40 -16.77 -15.60 -10.59
CA SER A 40 -16.38 -16.62 -9.61
C SER A 40 -15.81 -16.06 -8.31
N ASP A 41 -15.67 -14.73 -8.18
CA ASP A 41 -15.30 -14.06 -6.93
C ASP A 41 -16.46 -14.12 -5.93
N THR A 42 -16.65 -15.31 -5.36
CA THR A 42 -17.77 -15.66 -4.49
C THR A 42 -17.26 -16.19 -3.15
N PHE A 43 -18.12 -16.14 -2.14
CA PHE A 43 -17.77 -16.46 -0.76
C PHE A 43 -17.13 -17.85 -0.55
N ASP A 44 -17.46 -18.84 -1.39
CA ASP A 44 -16.87 -20.17 -1.32
C ASP A 44 -15.38 -20.23 -1.71
N LYS A 45 -14.81 -19.15 -2.28
CA LYS A 45 -13.37 -19.04 -2.56
C LYS A 45 -12.55 -18.55 -1.37
N VAL A 46 -13.21 -18.08 -0.31
CA VAL A 46 -12.55 -17.59 0.90
C VAL A 46 -11.93 -18.75 1.69
N ASP A 47 -10.61 -18.72 1.85
CA ASP A 47 -9.89 -19.61 2.77
C ASP A 47 -10.14 -19.13 4.21
N MET A 48 -11.12 -19.75 4.88
CA MET A 48 -11.49 -19.40 6.26
C MET A 48 -10.35 -19.57 7.28
N PRO A 49 -9.54 -20.65 7.23
CA PRO A 49 -8.30 -20.72 8.01
C PRO A 49 -7.35 -19.53 7.82
N GLN A 50 -7.08 -19.11 6.58
CA GLN A 50 -6.21 -17.96 6.32
C GLN A 50 -6.84 -16.64 6.76
N LEU A 51 -8.13 -16.44 6.50
CA LEU A 51 -8.85 -15.26 6.96
C LEU A 51 -8.73 -15.08 8.48
N LYS A 52 -8.86 -16.15 9.26
CA LYS A 52 -8.69 -16.10 10.72
C LYS A 52 -7.27 -15.70 11.14
N LYS A 53 -6.25 -16.17 10.43
CA LYS A 53 -4.85 -15.78 10.67
C LYS A 53 -4.64 -14.30 10.36
N HIS A 54 -5.09 -13.84 9.19
CA HIS A 54 -5.00 -12.42 8.80
C HIS A 54 -5.70 -11.51 9.82
N VAL A 55 -6.88 -11.90 10.30
CA VAL A 55 -7.59 -11.17 11.37
C VAL A 55 -6.76 -11.11 12.65
N ALA A 56 -6.15 -12.21 13.07
CA ALA A 56 -5.31 -12.23 14.27
C ALA A 56 -4.06 -11.35 14.11
N GLU A 57 -3.36 -11.44 12.98
CA GLU A 57 -2.17 -10.65 12.66
C GLU A 57 -2.48 -9.16 12.63
N MET A 58 -3.52 -8.75 11.91
CA MET A 58 -3.95 -7.35 11.85
C MET A 58 -4.43 -6.83 13.20
N THR A 59 -5.11 -7.67 14.00
CA THR A 59 -5.52 -7.28 15.35
C THR A 59 -4.32 -6.97 16.23
N VAL A 60 -3.31 -7.86 16.25
CA VAL A 60 -2.10 -7.66 17.05
C VAL A 60 -1.32 -6.44 16.55
N LEU A 61 -1.16 -6.28 15.24
CA LEU A 61 -0.44 -5.15 14.64
C LEU A 61 -1.12 -3.82 14.99
N VAL A 62 -2.41 -3.67 14.71
CA VAL A 62 -3.14 -2.41 14.92
C VAL A 62 -3.24 -2.09 16.41
N PHE A 63 -3.49 -3.09 17.26
CA PHE A 63 -3.49 -2.89 18.71
C PHE A 63 -2.12 -2.44 19.22
N GLY A 64 -1.03 -3.08 18.76
CA GLY A 64 0.33 -2.69 19.11
C GLY A 64 0.65 -1.27 18.67
N MET A 65 0.32 -0.91 17.43
CA MET A 65 0.52 0.44 16.89
C MET A 65 -0.29 1.50 17.64
N ALA A 66 -1.54 1.23 17.95
CA ALA A 66 -2.42 2.17 18.67
C ALA A 66 -1.91 2.48 20.09
N ASN A 67 -1.18 1.55 20.71
CA ASN A 67 -0.62 1.68 22.05
C ASN A 67 0.90 1.98 22.06
N ALA A 68 1.52 2.13 20.89
CA ALA A 68 2.95 2.41 20.81
C ALA A 68 3.26 3.82 21.37
N LYS A 69 4.36 3.93 22.13
CA LYS A 69 4.82 5.23 22.66
C LYS A 69 5.33 6.16 21.55
N GLU A 70 5.83 5.56 20.48
CA GLU A 70 6.40 6.26 19.33
C GLU A 70 5.61 5.91 18.07
N ARG A 71 5.61 6.83 17.09
CA ARG A 71 5.02 6.58 15.78
C ARG A 71 5.91 5.60 15.00
N LEU A 72 5.32 4.84 14.09
CA LEU A 72 6.06 3.94 13.18
C LEU A 72 7.19 4.66 12.41
N GLY A 73 6.98 5.93 12.08
CA GLY A 73 7.98 6.76 11.43
C GLY A 73 7.53 8.21 11.32
N PRO A 74 8.45 9.11 10.93
CA PRO A 74 8.10 10.49 10.61
C PRO A 74 7.28 10.55 9.33
N ARG A 75 6.55 11.66 9.13
CA ARG A 75 5.92 11.94 7.84
C ARG A 75 7.01 12.29 6.81
N LEU A 76 7.05 11.57 5.70
CA LEU A 76 8.04 11.74 4.63
C LEU A 76 7.88 13.09 3.92
N THR A 77 9.00 13.73 3.61
CA THR A 77 9.04 14.94 2.77
C THR A 77 8.76 14.61 1.31
N ARG A 78 8.33 15.60 0.53
CA ARG A 78 8.12 15.42 -0.91
C ARG A 78 9.37 14.88 -1.62
N ALA A 79 10.56 15.35 -1.24
CA ALA A 79 11.82 14.87 -1.81
C ALA A 79 12.11 13.40 -1.46
N GLN A 80 11.80 12.96 -0.24
CA GLN A 80 11.93 11.54 0.15
C GLN A 80 10.94 10.66 -0.61
N ILE A 81 9.70 11.12 -0.79
CA ILE A 81 8.68 10.41 -1.56
C ILE A 81 9.12 10.33 -3.02
N ASP A 82 9.55 11.42 -3.64
CA ASP A 82 10.03 11.43 -5.03
C ASP A 82 11.18 10.43 -5.24
N LYS A 83 12.12 10.38 -4.28
CA LYS A 83 13.21 9.40 -4.29
C LYS A 83 12.67 7.96 -4.25
N ILE A 84 11.76 7.66 -3.32
CA ILE A 84 11.14 6.32 -3.19
C ILE A 84 10.43 5.94 -4.49
N LEU A 85 9.64 6.85 -5.07
CA LEU A 85 8.89 6.59 -6.30
C LEU A 85 9.81 6.23 -7.47
N ARG A 86 10.98 6.87 -7.57
CA ARG A 86 11.98 6.59 -8.62
C ARG A 86 12.80 5.34 -8.34
N ASP A 87 13.25 5.15 -7.10
CA ASP A 87 14.05 3.99 -6.70
C ASP A 87 13.28 2.68 -6.95
N THR A 88 11.96 2.72 -6.78
CA THR A 88 11.04 1.58 -6.93
C THR A 88 10.45 1.46 -8.33
N LYS A 89 10.77 2.39 -9.23
CA LYS A 89 10.15 2.53 -10.57
C LYS A 89 8.64 2.70 -10.53
N SER A 90 8.09 3.09 -9.39
CA SER A 90 6.69 3.45 -9.24
C SER A 90 6.32 4.65 -10.12
N ASP A 91 7.25 5.58 -10.35
CA ASP A 91 7.08 6.68 -11.30
C ASP A 91 6.79 6.20 -12.73
N GLU A 92 7.38 5.06 -13.14
CA GLU A 92 7.12 4.46 -14.46
C GLU A 92 5.68 3.91 -14.54
N GLN A 93 5.15 3.36 -13.44
CA GLN A 93 3.78 2.86 -13.34
C GLN A 93 2.75 4.01 -13.31
N MET A 94 3.12 5.17 -12.75
CA MET A 94 2.29 6.37 -12.67
C MET A 94 2.05 7.07 -14.01
N LYS A 95 3.06 7.07 -14.88
CA LYS A 95 3.05 7.80 -16.16
C LYS A 95 1.87 7.45 -17.06
N PRO A 96 1.56 6.17 -17.36
CA PRO A 96 0.44 5.83 -18.24
C PRO A 96 -0.94 6.25 -17.68
N LEU A 97 -1.04 6.43 -16.36
CA LEU A 97 -2.28 6.85 -15.69
C LEU A 97 -2.41 8.37 -15.53
N GLY A 98 -1.41 9.15 -15.99
CA GLY A 98 -1.36 10.61 -15.81
C GLY A 98 -1.04 11.06 -14.38
N ILE A 99 -0.91 10.12 -13.43
CA ILE A 99 -0.70 10.40 -12.01
C ILE A 99 0.68 11.02 -11.77
N TRP A 100 1.69 10.63 -12.56
CA TRP A 100 3.04 11.20 -12.43
C TRP A 100 3.05 12.70 -12.70
N ALA A 101 2.32 13.13 -13.73
CA ALA A 101 2.21 14.55 -14.06
C ALA A 101 1.51 15.34 -12.94
N GLU A 102 0.48 14.75 -12.31
CA GLU A 102 -0.21 15.33 -11.14
C GLU A 102 0.67 15.37 -9.89
N TRP A 103 1.50 14.35 -9.68
CA TRP A 103 2.55 14.38 -8.69
C TRP A 103 3.50 15.54 -8.97
N GLU A 104 4.14 15.60 -10.13
CA GLU A 104 5.14 16.61 -10.50
C GLU A 104 4.64 18.04 -10.36
N ASN A 105 3.40 18.31 -10.81
CA ASN A 105 2.79 19.64 -10.74
C ASN A 105 2.18 19.97 -9.37
N GLY A 106 2.22 19.05 -8.41
CA GLY A 106 1.75 19.23 -7.04
C GLY A 106 0.23 19.21 -6.88
N ARG A 107 -0.53 18.79 -7.90
CA ARG A 107 -1.98 18.57 -7.81
C ARG A 107 -2.32 17.35 -6.96
N ARG A 108 -1.45 16.33 -6.95
CA ARG A 108 -1.62 15.11 -6.17
C ARG A 108 -0.43 14.87 -5.26
N GLY A 109 -0.73 14.42 -4.04
CA GLY A 109 0.27 14.20 -3.00
C GLY A 109 0.78 15.49 -2.39
N ARG A 110 1.73 15.32 -1.47
CA ARG A 110 2.26 16.38 -0.63
C ARG A 110 2.90 17.50 -1.46
N ALA A 111 2.42 18.73 -1.28
CA ALA A 111 2.90 19.92 -2.01
C ALA A 111 4.22 20.52 -1.48
N LYS A 112 4.64 20.18 -0.25
CA LYS A 112 5.86 20.70 0.41
C LYS A 112 6.65 19.58 1.09
#